data_AF-A0A7K3UDE0-F1
#
_entry.id   AF-A0A7K3UDE0-F1
#
_cell.length_a   1.000
_cell.length_b   1.000
_cell.length_c   1.000
_cell.angle_alpha   90.00
_cell.angle_beta   90.00
_cell.angle_gamma   90.00
#
_symmetry.space_group_name_H-M   'P 1'
#
loop_
_entity.id
_entity.type
_entity.pdbx_description
1 polymer ?
#
loop_
_entity_poly.entity_id
_entity_poly.type
_entity_poly.pdbx_seq_one_letter_code
_entity_poly.pdbx_strand_id
1 'polypeptide(L)'
;MTIDETSAMHGMAESDRLTSRRLRNRIRHEAIQLGIVALVVMLLGILAYAVKAGLSEKGMRFSFSFLANIAGFDISEGWTLTSDQGAVPSLAQFSSDMSVASAFVTGIFNTVKVALLAIVFSTILGTMLGVGRLSTNWVVRNLCFWIVEFVRNTPLLIQLVFWYFAVVLRFPPMASAAKIYGGLIVSQQGIYVPTLSWSGGSSTLSLILAIASWVSVLGAVFDPIRGMRRICIAAAVVCFGLLIATGGMAVDFPVANKFKASGGTSISPEMAALLLAVVVNSASFIAEIVRGAIDALPKAQWEAAGSLSLSRRDTVNDIVLPQVFRVVLPSFGNQYISLTKNTALGIAVGYPDLFNIYGTIANQTGHSLEGIIIVMASYLILSWIISSAVYWTNRRLNRMGVSR
;
A
#
# COMPACT_ATOMS: atom_id res chain seq x y z
N MET A 1 -66.48 -13.91 -37.54
CA MET A 1 -65.72 -13.38 -36.39
C MET A 1 -64.91 -14.53 -35.82
N THR A 2 -63.65 -14.57 -36.22
CA THR A 2 -62.74 -15.71 -36.11
C THR A 2 -61.92 -15.61 -34.82
N ILE A 3 -61.64 -16.77 -34.24
CA ILE A 3 -60.98 -16.99 -32.94
C ILE A 3 -59.57 -16.34 -32.83
N ASP A 4 -59.00 -15.84 -33.93
CA ASP A 4 -57.71 -15.14 -33.97
C ASP A 4 -57.74 -13.72 -33.39
N GLU A 5 -58.80 -12.93 -33.61
CA GLU A 5 -58.85 -11.52 -33.18
C GLU A 5 -58.95 -11.37 -31.65
N THR A 6 -59.65 -12.29 -30.99
CA THR A 6 -59.78 -12.30 -29.53
C THR A 6 -58.49 -12.69 -28.83
N SER A 7 -57.68 -13.57 -29.43
CA SER A 7 -56.36 -13.95 -28.91
C SER A 7 -55.32 -12.83 -29.04
N ALA A 8 -55.34 -12.10 -30.16
CA ALA A 8 -54.48 -10.94 -30.41
C ALA A 8 -54.82 -9.74 -29.48
N MET A 9 -56.12 -9.47 -29.25
CA MET A 9 -56.53 -8.44 -28.29
C MET A 9 -56.20 -8.80 -26.84
N HIS A 10 -56.24 -10.09 -26.46
CA HIS A 10 -55.84 -10.53 -25.13
C HIS A 10 -54.32 -10.38 -24.90
N GLY A 11 -53.51 -10.73 -25.91
CA GLY A 11 -52.05 -10.54 -25.88
C GLY A 11 -51.61 -9.07 -25.82
N MET A 12 -52.30 -8.16 -26.52
CA MET A 12 -52.05 -6.71 -26.41
C MET A 12 -52.41 -6.15 -25.03
N ALA A 13 -53.55 -6.55 -24.46
CA ALA A 13 -53.97 -6.10 -23.14
C ALA A 13 -53.05 -6.61 -22.01
N GLU A 14 -52.49 -7.81 -22.16
CA GLU A 14 -51.52 -8.38 -21.21
C GLU A 14 -50.15 -7.69 -21.34
N SER A 15 -49.69 -7.41 -22.56
CA SER A 15 -48.49 -6.61 -22.84
C SER A 15 -48.58 -5.22 -22.19
N ASP A 16 -49.70 -4.51 -22.34
CA ASP A 16 -49.92 -3.18 -21.74
C ASP A 16 -49.98 -3.21 -20.20
N ARG A 17 -50.50 -4.29 -19.62
CA ARG A 17 -50.48 -4.49 -18.16
C ARG A 17 -49.07 -4.78 -17.64
N LEU A 18 -48.24 -5.46 -18.42
CA LEU A 18 -46.85 -5.74 -18.07
C LEU A 18 -45.96 -4.50 -18.22
N THR A 19 -46.13 -3.69 -19.27
CA THR A 19 -45.39 -2.43 -19.46
C THR A 19 -45.75 -1.40 -18.39
N SER A 20 -47.04 -1.23 -18.08
CA SER A 20 -47.51 -0.33 -17.02
C SER A 20 -47.06 -0.76 -15.61
N ARG A 21 -47.00 -2.06 -15.31
CA ARG A 21 -46.41 -2.59 -14.06
C ARG A 21 -44.90 -2.34 -13.98
N ARG A 22 -44.16 -2.53 -15.08
CA ARG A 22 -42.71 -2.24 -15.14
C ARG A 22 -42.42 -0.75 -14.96
N LEU A 23 -43.19 0.13 -15.60
CA LEU A 23 -43.05 1.58 -15.45
C LEU A 23 -43.32 2.03 -14.01
N ARG A 24 -44.40 1.53 -13.38
CA ARG A 24 -44.75 1.84 -11.99
C ARG A 24 -43.69 1.37 -11.00
N ASN A 25 -43.15 0.17 -11.21
CA ASN A 25 -42.05 -0.35 -10.39
C ASN A 25 -40.78 0.49 -10.55
N ARG A 26 -40.44 0.89 -11.78
CA ARG A 26 -39.28 1.75 -12.05
C ARG A 26 -39.41 3.12 -11.38
N ILE A 27 -40.56 3.78 -11.53
CA ILE A 27 -40.86 5.06 -10.87
C ILE A 27 -40.75 4.92 -9.35
N ARG A 28 -41.28 3.83 -8.76
CA ARG A 28 -41.18 3.59 -7.32
C ARG A 28 -39.72 3.42 -6.85
N HIS A 29 -38.90 2.69 -7.61
CA HIS A 29 -37.48 2.52 -7.28
C HIS A 29 -36.71 3.83 -7.40
N GLU A 30 -36.92 4.60 -8.47
CA GLU A 30 -36.29 5.90 -8.68
C GLU A 30 -36.73 6.91 -7.59
N ALA A 31 -38.01 6.91 -7.21
CA ALA A 31 -38.53 7.75 -6.13
C ALA A 31 -37.95 7.39 -4.76
N ILE A 32 -37.81 6.10 -4.44
CA ILE A 32 -37.16 5.65 -3.20
C ILE A 32 -35.69 6.04 -3.19
N GLN A 33 -34.98 5.83 -4.30
CA GLN A 33 -33.56 6.18 -4.41
C GLN A 33 -33.35 7.69 -4.27
N LEU A 34 -34.16 8.52 -4.93
CA LEU A 34 -34.14 9.97 -4.78
C LEU A 34 -34.50 10.40 -3.36
N GLY A 35 -35.48 9.76 -2.74
CA GLY A 35 -35.86 10.03 -1.35
C GLY A 35 -34.73 9.72 -0.37
N ILE A 36 -34.01 8.61 -0.56
CA ILE A 36 -32.82 8.26 0.24
C ILE A 36 -31.72 9.29 0.02
N VAL A 37 -31.42 9.67 -1.23
CA VAL A 37 -30.41 10.68 -1.53
C VAL A 37 -30.77 12.03 -0.90
N ALA A 38 -32.02 12.46 -0.99
CA ALA A 38 -32.50 13.70 -0.38
C ALA A 38 -32.39 13.66 1.15
N LEU A 39 -32.73 12.52 1.78
CA LEU A 39 -32.56 12.33 3.22
C LEU A 39 -31.09 12.43 3.64
N VAL A 40 -30.19 11.80 2.89
CA VAL A 40 -28.74 11.86 3.15
C VAL A 40 -28.22 13.30 3.02
N VAL A 41 -28.59 14.01 1.96
CA VAL A 41 -28.21 15.41 1.76
C VAL A 41 -28.76 16.30 2.88
N MET A 42 -30.01 16.09 3.30
CA MET A 42 -30.61 16.80 4.42
C MET A 42 -29.84 16.54 5.73
N LEU A 43 -29.54 15.28 6.05
CA LEU A 43 -28.77 14.91 7.25
C LEU A 43 -27.36 15.52 7.24
N LEU A 44 -26.68 15.49 6.09
CA LEU A 44 -25.38 16.14 5.92
C LEU A 44 -25.46 17.66 6.10
N GLY A 45 -26.53 18.29 5.60
CA GLY A 45 -26.80 19.72 5.80
C GLY A 45 -27.02 20.08 7.26
N ILE A 46 -27.83 19.30 7.99
CA ILE A 46 -28.07 19.47 9.42
C ILE A 46 -26.76 19.32 10.20
N LEU A 47 -25.95 18.30 9.88
CA LEU A 47 -24.65 18.08 10.50
C LEU A 47 -23.71 19.25 10.24
N ALA A 48 -23.60 19.72 8.99
CA ALA A 48 -22.73 20.84 8.63
C ALA A 48 -23.15 22.13 9.35
N TYR A 49 -24.46 22.37 9.47
CA TYR A 49 -24.98 23.49 10.25
C TYR A 49 -24.64 23.37 11.74
N ALA A 50 -24.89 22.21 12.34
CA ALA A 50 -24.59 21.94 13.75
C ALA A 50 -23.09 22.11 14.06
N VAL A 51 -22.21 21.63 13.17
CA VAL A 51 -20.77 21.81 13.27
C VAL A 51 -20.41 23.30 13.18
N LYS A 52 -20.91 24.02 12.17
CA LYS A 52 -20.62 25.45 12.00
C LYS A 52 -21.07 26.27 13.21
N ALA A 53 -22.28 26.00 13.72
CA ALA A 53 -22.83 26.67 14.89
C ALA A 53 -21.98 26.37 16.14
N GLY A 54 -21.68 25.09 16.41
CA GLY A 54 -20.88 24.69 17.57
C GLY A 54 -19.41 25.16 17.52
N LEU A 55 -18.83 25.29 16.33
CA LEU A 55 -17.50 25.89 16.15
C LEU A 55 -17.54 27.41 16.45
N SER A 56 -18.55 28.10 15.94
CA SER A 56 -18.69 29.55 16.16
C SER A 56 -18.91 29.92 17.63
N GLU A 57 -19.64 29.08 18.38
CA GLU A 57 -19.84 29.23 19.83
C GLU A 57 -18.53 29.07 20.62
N LYS A 58 -17.64 28.18 20.15
CA LYS A 58 -16.29 27.97 20.73
C LYS A 58 -15.23 28.95 20.21
N GLY A 59 -15.63 29.96 19.43
CA GLY A 59 -14.71 30.93 18.82
C GLY A 59 -13.80 30.35 17.74
N MET A 60 -14.04 29.11 17.29
CA MET A 60 -13.25 28.45 16.25
C MET A 60 -13.85 28.75 14.87
N ARG A 61 -13.00 29.17 13.92
CA ARG A 61 -13.40 29.41 12.53
C ARG A 61 -12.89 28.27 11.67
N PHE A 62 -13.80 27.68 10.89
CA PHE A 62 -13.45 26.70 9.87
C PHE A 62 -12.65 27.38 8.75
N SER A 63 -11.35 27.11 8.66
CA SER A 63 -10.47 27.72 7.66
C SER A 63 -9.20 26.90 7.40
N PHE A 64 -8.72 26.93 6.15
CA PHE A 64 -7.48 26.27 5.73
C PHE A 64 -6.27 27.23 5.71
N SER A 65 -6.39 28.44 6.28
CA SER A 65 -5.29 29.42 6.31
C SER A 65 -4.10 28.93 7.12
N PHE A 66 -4.33 28.10 8.14
CA PHE A 66 -3.27 27.54 8.99
C PHE A 66 -2.25 26.71 8.21
N LEU A 67 -2.60 26.21 7.01
CA LEU A 67 -1.68 25.46 6.14
C LEU A 67 -0.48 26.30 5.67
N ALA A 68 -0.67 27.61 5.53
CA ALA A 68 0.38 28.54 5.13
C ALA A 68 1.25 29.01 6.31
N ASN A 69 0.85 28.72 7.54
CA ASN A 69 1.64 29.09 8.71
C ASN A 69 2.89 28.22 8.81
N ILE A 70 3.92 28.74 9.48
CA ILE A 70 5.12 27.99 9.84
C ILE A 70 4.72 26.84 10.76
N ALA A 71 5.25 25.65 10.50
CA ALA A 71 4.93 24.44 11.26
C ALA A 71 5.41 24.57 12.72
N GLY A 72 6.65 25.01 12.95
CA GLY A 72 7.17 25.25 14.31
C GLY A 72 7.46 23.98 15.11
N PHE A 73 7.56 22.83 14.45
CA PHE A 73 8.00 21.57 15.05
C PHE A 73 8.87 20.79 14.05
N ASP A 74 9.77 19.95 14.55
CA ASP A 74 10.61 19.10 13.72
C ASP A 74 9.96 17.72 13.49
N ILE A 75 10.24 17.14 12.33
CA ILE A 75 9.82 15.78 11.97
C ILE A 75 11.08 14.90 11.91
N SER A 76 11.07 13.77 12.61
CA SER A 76 12.26 12.93 12.79
C SER A 76 12.78 12.28 11.50
N GLU A 77 11.91 12.07 10.51
CA GLU A 77 12.30 11.64 9.17
C GLU A 77 11.27 12.03 8.11
N GLY A 78 11.69 12.06 6.86
CA GLY A 78 10.79 12.23 5.72
C GLY A 78 11.28 13.28 4.74
N TRP A 79 10.78 13.16 3.51
CA TRP A 79 11.03 14.11 2.45
C TRP A 79 9.76 14.92 2.22
N THR A 80 9.92 16.18 1.87
CA THR A 80 8.84 17.04 1.45
C THR A 80 9.13 17.64 0.08
N LEU A 81 8.09 18.16 -0.55
CA LEU A 81 8.20 18.92 -1.78
C LEU A 81 8.22 20.40 -1.41
N THR A 82 9.32 21.08 -1.72
CA THR A 82 9.44 22.53 -1.55
C THR A 82 9.60 23.23 -2.89
N SER A 83 8.96 24.39 -3.00
CA SER A 83 9.02 25.28 -4.16
C SER A 83 9.87 26.55 -3.89
N ASP A 84 10.57 26.62 -2.76
CA ASP A 84 11.25 27.85 -2.32
C ASP A 84 12.47 28.26 -3.16
N GLN A 85 13.04 27.36 -3.96
CA GLN A 85 14.28 27.63 -4.71
C GLN A 85 14.13 27.55 -6.24
N GLY A 86 12.91 27.54 -6.79
CA GLY A 86 12.68 27.63 -8.24
C GLY A 86 11.27 27.27 -8.72
N ALA A 87 11.04 27.39 -10.03
CA ALA A 87 9.76 27.02 -10.67
C ALA A 87 9.47 25.51 -10.67
N VAL A 88 10.45 24.68 -10.28
CA VAL A 88 10.35 23.22 -10.23
C VAL A 88 10.38 22.78 -8.77
N PRO A 89 9.38 22.03 -8.29
CA PRO A 89 9.38 21.51 -6.93
C PRO A 89 10.57 20.56 -6.73
N SER A 90 11.34 20.80 -5.67
CA SER A 90 12.51 19.99 -5.30
C SER A 90 12.19 19.14 -4.06
N LEU A 91 12.82 17.97 -3.97
CA LEU A 91 12.74 17.10 -2.80
C LEU A 91 13.76 17.56 -1.76
N ALA A 92 13.28 17.99 -0.60
CA ALA A 92 14.10 18.44 0.52
C ALA A 92 13.72 17.68 1.80
N GLN A 93 14.64 17.64 2.76
CA GLN A 93 14.31 17.20 4.12
C GLN A 93 13.44 18.27 4.77
N PHE A 94 12.43 17.82 5.53
CA PHE A 94 11.55 18.72 6.24
C PHE A 94 12.32 19.45 7.37
N SER A 95 12.00 20.72 7.57
CA SER A 95 12.55 21.57 8.63
C SER A 95 11.43 22.39 9.27
N SER A 96 11.59 22.75 10.54
CA SER A 96 10.55 23.42 11.36
C SER A 96 10.15 24.82 10.89
N ASP A 97 10.97 25.46 10.05
CA ASP A 97 10.68 26.74 9.39
C ASP A 97 9.73 26.60 8.19
N MET A 98 9.51 25.38 7.69
CA MET A 98 8.61 25.11 6.58
C MET A 98 7.13 25.23 6.98
N SER A 99 6.26 25.33 5.97
CA SER A 99 4.82 25.45 6.16
C SER A 99 4.17 24.17 6.73
N VAL A 100 3.01 24.32 7.39
CA VAL A 100 2.16 23.20 7.82
C VAL A 100 1.72 22.33 6.64
N ALA A 101 1.50 22.92 5.45
CA ALA A 101 1.21 22.15 4.24
C ALA A 101 2.36 21.19 3.89
N SER A 102 3.60 21.66 3.97
CA SER A 102 4.81 20.84 3.77
C SER A 102 4.92 19.72 4.82
N ALA A 103 4.46 19.95 6.05
CA ALA A 103 4.40 18.93 7.10
C ALA A 103 3.41 17.81 6.72
N PHE A 104 2.20 18.15 6.26
CA PHE A 104 1.24 17.14 5.76
C PHE A 104 1.79 16.34 4.59
N VAL A 105 2.46 16.99 3.63
CA VAL A 105 3.11 16.32 2.50
C VAL A 105 4.17 15.33 2.99
N THR A 106 5.00 15.74 3.97
CA THR A 106 5.98 14.85 4.62
C THR A 106 5.31 13.62 5.22
N GLY A 107 4.19 13.81 5.93
CA GLY A 107 3.41 12.72 6.50
C GLY A 107 2.87 11.76 5.44
N ILE A 108 2.37 12.28 4.31
CA ILE A 108 1.94 11.45 3.18
C ILE A 108 3.10 10.61 2.65
N PHE A 109 4.28 11.20 2.45
CA PHE A 109 5.47 10.46 2.00
C PHE A 109 5.85 9.35 2.98
N ASN A 110 5.86 9.64 4.28
CA ASN A 110 6.18 8.65 5.32
C ASN A 110 5.15 7.51 5.38
N THR A 111 3.86 7.81 5.25
CA THR A 111 2.79 6.81 5.15
C THR A 111 2.97 5.94 3.91
N VAL A 112 3.22 6.54 2.74
CA VAL A 112 3.42 5.81 1.47
C VAL A 112 4.69 4.95 1.52
N LYS A 113 5.79 5.47 2.06
CA LYS A 113 7.06 4.75 2.24
C LYS A 113 6.86 3.46 3.02
N VAL A 114 6.20 3.54 4.19
CA VAL A 114 5.93 2.35 5.02
C VAL A 114 4.94 1.42 4.32
N ALA A 115 3.86 1.94 3.75
CA ALA A 115 2.85 1.11 3.09
C ALA A 115 3.44 0.31 1.91
N LEU A 116 4.26 0.94 1.06
CA LEU A 116 4.89 0.26 -0.08
C LEU A 116 5.86 -0.84 0.36
N LEU A 117 6.74 -0.55 1.32
CA LEU A 117 7.67 -1.55 1.87
C LEU A 117 6.89 -2.71 2.53
N ALA A 118 5.88 -2.38 3.33
CA ALA A 118 5.07 -3.38 4.01
C ALA A 118 4.27 -4.25 3.03
N ILE A 119 3.72 -3.70 1.95
CA ILE A 119 3.04 -4.47 0.89
C ILE A 119 4.01 -5.48 0.26
N VAL A 120 5.22 -5.06 -0.10
CA VAL A 120 6.22 -5.95 -0.71
C VAL A 120 6.61 -7.08 0.24
N PHE A 121 7.07 -6.74 1.45
CA PHE A 121 7.56 -7.74 2.41
C PHE A 121 6.45 -8.66 2.92
N SER A 122 5.25 -8.13 3.19
CA SER A 122 4.13 -8.97 3.64
C SER A 122 3.61 -9.90 2.55
N THR A 123 3.66 -9.49 1.28
CA THR A 123 3.28 -10.37 0.16
C THR A 123 4.27 -11.51 0.02
N ILE A 124 5.57 -11.24 0.08
CA ILE A 124 6.61 -12.28 0.03
C ILE A 124 6.46 -13.24 1.22
N LEU A 125 6.46 -12.71 2.45
CA LEU A 125 6.38 -13.54 3.64
C LEU A 125 5.05 -14.31 3.73
N GLY A 126 3.94 -13.64 3.42
CA GLY A 126 2.60 -14.23 3.49
C GLY A 126 2.37 -15.31 2.44
N THR A 127 2.85 -15.12 1.20
CA THR A 127 2.77 -16.17 0.17
C THR A 127 3.63 -17.38 0.55
N MET A 128 4.83 -17.17 1.08
CA MET A 128 5.68 -18.25 1.59
C MET A 128 5.00 -19.02 2.74
N LEU A 129 4.42 -18.33 3.72
CA LEU A 129 3.69 -18.97 4.83
C LEU A 129 2.43 -19.70 4.34
N GLY A 130 1.68 -19.12 3.40
CA GLY A 130 0.47 -19.72 2.83
C GLY A 130 0.77 -21.02 2.08
N VAL A 131 1.79 -21.02 1.21
CA VAL A 131 2.25 -22.22 0.50
C VAL A 131 2.88 -23.22 1.46
N GLY A 132 3.64 -22.75 2.46
CA GLY A 132 4.26 -23.59 3.50
C GLY A 132 3.25 -24.45 4.25
N ARG A 133 2.04 -23.94 4.50
CA ARG A 133 0.94 -24.70 5.11
C ARG A 133 0.43 -25.87 4.27
N LEU A 134 0.70 -25.90 2.97
CA LEU A 134 0.34 -27.00 2.06
C LEU A 134 1.49 -27.99 1.85
N SER A 135 2.64 -27.73 2.48
CA SER A 135 3.80 -28.62 2.43
C SER A 135 3.42 -30.02 2.91
N THR A 136 3.97 -31.05 2.25
CA THR A 136 3.86 -32.45 2.71
C THR A 136 4.67 -32.67 3.99
N ASN A 137 5.67 -31.83 4.26
CA ASN A 137 6.44 -31.90 5.49
C ASN A 137 5.59 -31.40 6.67
N TRP A 138 5.32 -32.30 7.62
CA TRP A 138 4.53 -32.03 8.81
C TRP A 138 5.09 -30.87 9.64
N VAL A 139 6.43 -30.75 9.77
CA VAL A 139 7.05 -29.69 10.57
C VAL A 139 6.81 -28.33 9.95
N VAL A 140 7.08 -28.19 8.64
CA VAL A 140 6.87 -26.93 7.90
C VAL A 140 5.40 -26.51 7.96
N ARG A 141 4.49 -27.46 7.71
CA ARG A 141 3.05 -27.23 7.75
C ARG A 141 2.59 -26.68 9.10
N ASN A 142 2.98 -27.35 10.20
CA ASN A 142 2.55 -26.97 11.54
C ASN A 142 3.22 -25.68 12.02
N LEU A 143 4.50 -25.46 11.69
CA LEU A 143 5.18 -24.21 12.04
C LEU A 143 4.48 -23.01 11.39
N CYS A 144 4.19 -23.10 10.08
CA CYS A 144 3.46 -22.04 9.39
C CYS A 144 2.03 -21.89 9.92
N PHE A 145 1.36 -22.97 10.31
CA PHE A 145 0.04 -22.92 10.94
C PHE A 145 0.08 -22.12 12.25
N TRP A 146 0.96 -22.48 13.17
CA TRP A 146 1.06 -21.82 14.49
C TRP A 146 1.46 -20.35 14.39
N ILE A 147 2.43 -20.02 13.53
CA ILE A 147 2.83 -18.61 13.30
C ILE A 147 1.64 -17.79 12.81
N VAL A 148 0.94 -18.27 11.78
CA VAL A 148 -0.19 -17.54 11.20
C VAL A 148 -1.32 -17.41 12.21
N GLU A 149 -1.67 -18.47 12.92
CA GLU A 149 -2.76 -18.47 13.88
C GLU A 149 -2.47 -17.55 15.07
N PHE A 150 -1.26 -17.60 15.63
CA PHE A 150 -0.85 -16.70 16.72
C PHE A 150 -0.91 -15.23 16.31
N VAL A 151 -0.37 -14.90 15.13
CA VAL A 151 -0.33 -13.51 14.65
C VAL A 151 -1.72 -12.97 14.34
N ARG A 152 -2.62 -13.78 13.78
CA ARG A 152 -4.00 -13.33 13.48
C ARG A 152 -4.84 -13.11 14.74
N ASN A 153 -4.55 -13.85 15.80
CA ASN A 153 -5.26 -13.75 17.07
C ASN A 153 -4.67 -12.71 18.04
N THR A 154 -3.69 -11.93 17.61
CA THR A 154 -3.08 -10.86 18.42
C THR A 154 -3.38 -9.48 17.81
N PRO A 155 -3.90 -8.50 18.60
CA PRO A 155 -4.13 -7.15 18.12
C PRO A 155 -2.88 -6.49 17.54
N LEU A 156 -3.00 -5.84 16.38
CA LEU A 156 -1.86 -5.20 15.71
C LEU A 156 -1.17 -4.15 16.58
N LEU A 157 -1.92 -3.40 17.38
CA LEU A 157 -1.35 -2.42 18.31
C LEU A 157 -0.43 -3.09 19.35
N ILE A 158 -0.82 -4.25 19.89
CA ILE A 158 0.01 -5.02 20.83
C ILE A 158 1.27 -5.52 20.13
N GLN A 159 1.14 -6.01 18.88
CA GLN A 159 2.30 -6.41 18.09
C GLN A 159 3.26 -5.23 17.88
N LEU A 160 2.74 -4.04 17.54
CA LEU A 160 3.54 -2.83 17.36
C LEU A 160 4.33 -2.46 18.61
N VAL A 161 3.65 -2.41 19.76
CA VAL A 161 4.26 -2.14 21.06
C VAL A 161 5.33 -3.19 21.40
N PHE A 162 5.04 -4.48 21.14
CA PHE A 162 6.01 -5.57 21.34
C PHE A 162 7.25 -5.40 20.46
N TRP A 163 7.08 -5.18 19.15
CA TRP A 163 8.21 -5.01 18.23
C TRP A 163 9.05 -3.78 18.60
N TYR A 164 8.43 -2.70 19.07
CA TYR A 164 9.15 -1.51 19.49
C TYR A 164 9.93 -1.73 20.80
N PHE A 165 9.23 -2.02 21.90
CA PHE A 165 9.84 -2.07 23.23
C PHE A 165 10.63 -3.36 23.49
N ALA A 166 10.13 -4.51 23.06
CA ALA A 166 10.76 -5.80 23.37
C ALA A 166 11.84 -6.20 22.36
N VAL A 167 11.80 -5.67 21.14
CA VAL A 167 12.74 -6.05 20.07
C VAL A 167 13.65 -4.89 19.67
N VAL A 168 13.11 -3.83 19.07
CA VAL A 168 13.92 -2.76 18.47
C VAL A 168 14.71 -1.98 19.52
N LEU A 169 14.09 -1.58 20.62
CA LEU A 169 14.80 -0.89 21.71
C LEU A 169 15.77 -1.80 22.49
N ARG A 170 15.71 -3.12 22.28
CA ARG A 170 16.63 -4.08 22.89
C ARG A 170 17.86 -4.37 22.04
N PHE A 171 17.97 -3.77 20.85
CA PHE A 171 19.18 -3.84 20.04
C PHE A 171 20.41 -3.25 20.77
N PRO A 172 21.64 -3.55 20.32
CA PRO A 172 22.84 -3.01 20.94
C PRO A 172 22.87 -1.47 20.90
N PRO A 173 23.39 -0.81 21.96
CA PRO A 173 23.71 0.62 21.91
C PRO A 173 24.77 0.90 20.84
N MET A 174 24.74 2.11 20.26
CA MET A 174 25.73 2.56 19.27
C MET A 174 27.19 2.42 19.73
N ALA A 175 27.46 2.72 21.00
CA ALA A 175 28.80 2.69 21.56
C ALA A 175 29.40 1.28 21.71
N SER A 176 28.58 0.22 21.73
CA SER A 176 28.97 -1.12 22.20
C SER A 176 28.74 -2.22 21.17
N ALA A 177 29.33 -2.07 19.98
CA ALA A 177 29.22 -3.00 18.86
C ALA A 177 27.83 -3.06 18.23
N ALA A 178 27.43 -1.96 17.58
CA ALA A 178 26.56 -2.04 16.41
C ALA A 178 27.05 -3.19 15.52
N LYS A 179 26.29 -4.30 15.45
CA LYS A 179 26.70 -5.48 14.69
C LYS A 179 26.61 -5.14 13.21
N ILE A 180 27.76 -5.14 12.53
CA ILE A 180 27.84 -4.99 11.08
C ILE A 180 27.52 -6.36 10.47
N TYR A 181 26.32 -6.52 9.93
CA TYR A 181 25.95 -7.70 9.16
C TYR A 181 26.16 -7.39 7.68
N GLY A 182 27.36 -7.63 7.15
CA GLY A 182 27.64 -7.47 5.72
C GLY A 182 27.37 -6.06 5.17
N GLY A 183 27.57 -5.01 5.98
CA GLY A 183 27.32 -3.61 5.63
C GLY A 183 26.05 -3.00 6.22
N LEU A 184 25.27 -3.75 7.02
CA LEU A 184 24.08 -3.26 7.72
C LEU A 184 24.38 -3.05 9.21
N ILE A 185 24.02 -1.88 9.75
CA ILE A 185 24.18 -1.55 11.17
C ILE A 185 22.81 -1.58 11.85
N VAL A 186 22.69 -2.38 12.91
CA VAL A 186 21.48 -2.45 13.75
C VAL A 186 21.78 -1.90 15.14
N SER A 187 20.96 -0.97 15.61
CA SER A 187 21.09 -0.38 16.94
C SER A 187 19.75 0.12 17.50
N GLN A 188 19.78 0.55 18.75
CA GLN A 188 18.64 1.24 19.40
C GLN A 188 18.25 2.55 18.71
N GLN A 189 19.19 3.20 17.99
CA GLN A 189 18.93 4.44 17.24
C GLN A 189 18.33 4.18 15.86
N GLY A 190 18.13 2.92 15.47
CA GLY A 190 17.60 2.53 14.18
C GLY A 190 18.49 1.54 13.41
N ILE A 191 18.08 1.27 12.18
CA ILE A 191 18.73 0.37 11.25
C ILE A 191 19.30 1.19 10.10
N TYR A 192 20.60 1.07 9.85
CA TYR A 192 21.27 1.76 8.77
C TYR A 192 21.62 0.76 7.67
N VAL A 193 21.14 1.03 6.47
CA VAL A 193 21.35 0.18 5.29
C VAL A 193 22.18 0.93 4.25
N PRO A 194 23.02 0.22 3.47
CA PRO A 194 23.75 0.84 2.37
C PRO A 194 22.78 1.50 1.39
N THR A 195 23.09 2.73 0.99
CA THR A 195 22.30 3.47 0.00
C THR A 195 23.11 3.70 -1.26
N LEU A 196 22.42 3.75 -2.40
CA LEU A 196 23.02 4.22 -3.63
C LEU A 196 23.08 5.74 -3.57
N SER A 197 24.29 6.28 -3.56
CA SER A 197 24.55 7.71 -3.63
C SER A 197 24.93 8.08 -5.06
N TRP A 198 24.40 9.20 -5.55
CA TRP A 198 24.79 9.74 -6.84
C TRP A 198 26.14 10.45 -6.68
N SER A 199 27.21 9.85 -7.20
CA SER A 199 28.57 10.41 -7.18
C SER A 199 29.04 10.91 -8.55
N GLY A 200 28.25 10.70 -9.60
CA GLY A 200 28.66 10.89 -11.00
C GLY A 200 28.91 12.33 -11.47
N GLY A 201 28.74 13.33 -10.59
CA GLY A 201 28.78 14.74 -10.98
C GLY A 201 27.79 15.05 -12.11
N SER A 202 28.07 16.10 -12.88
CA SER A 202 27.34 16.50 -14.09
C SER A 202 27.89 15.84 -15.38
N SER A 203 28.63 14.72 -15.26
CA SER A 203 29.18 14.04 -16.42
C SER A 203 28.05 13.55 -17.34
N THR A 204 28.08 13.99 -18.61
CA THR A 204 27.05 13.65 -19.61
C THR A 204 26.88 12.14 -19.76
N LEU A 205 27.97 11.37 -19.59
CA LEU A 205 27.96 9.91 -19.63
C LEU A 205 27.14 9.29 -18.49
N SER A 206 27.26 9.77 -17.25
CA SER A 206 26.49 9.23 -16.12
C SER A 206 24.99 9.53 -16.27
N LEU A 207 24.64 10.72 -16.78
CA LEU A 207 23.27 11.10 -17.09
C LEU A 207 22.66 10.23 -18.20
N ILE A 208 23.41 9.98 -19.29
CA ILE A 208 22.96 9.10 -20.38
C ILE A 208 22.74 7.67 -19.88
N LEU A 209 23.68 7.14 -19.10
CA LEU A 209 23.56 5.79 -18.52
C LEU A 209 22.38 5.71 -17.54
N ALA A 210 22.12 6.78 -16.76
CA ALA A 210 21.00 6.85 -15.84
C ALA A 210 19.67 6.83 -16.61
N ILE A 211 19.53 7.68 -17.64
CA ILE A 211 18.33 7.72 -18.49
C ILE A 211 18.14 6.38 -19.22
N ALA A 212 19.21 5.82 -19.79
CA ALA A 212 19.16 4.52 -20.48
C ALA A 212 18.76 3.37 -19.54
N SER A 213 19.23 3.39 -18.29
CA SER A 213 18.82 2.41 -17.28
C SER A 213 17.33 2.55 -16.95
N TRP A 214 16.83 3.77 -16.75
CA TRP A 214 15.41 4.04 -16.47
C TRP A 214 14.50 3.68 -17.64
N VAL A 215 14.87 4.04 -18.87
CA VAL A 215 14.12 3.68 -20.09
C VAL A 215 14.08 2.16 -20.27
N SER A 216 15.19 1.46 -20.00
CA SER A 216 15.25 0.00 -20.07
C SER A 216 14.38 -0.68 -19.00
N VAL A 217 14.34 -0.13 -17.78
CA VAL A 217 13.44 -0.61 -16.71
C VAL A 217 11.98 -0.39 -17.09
N LEU A 218 11.62 0.80 -17.60
CA LEU A 218 10.26 1.11 -18.06
C LEU A 218 9.87 0.18 -19.22
N GLY A 219 10.76 -0.03 -20.19
CA GLY A 219 10.57 -0.99 -21.27
C GLY A 219 10.29 -2.41 -20.74
N ALA A 220 11.05 -2.87 -19.76
CA ALA A 220 10.85 -4.21 -19.17
C ALA A 220 9.51 -4.35 -18.41
N VAL A 221 9.01 -3.28 -17.79
CA VAL A 221 7.75 -3.29 -17.02
C VAL A 221 6.52 -3.26 -17.93
N PHE A 222 6.57 -2.46 -19.01
CA PHE A 222 5.42 -2.25 -19.88
C PHE A 222 5.34 -3.23 -21.05
N ASP A 223 6.47 -3.77 -21.53
CA ASP A 223 6.49 -4.62 -22.72
C ASP A 223 5.90 -6.03 -22.47
N PRO A 224 4.83 -6.42 -23.20
CA PRO A 224 4.20 -7.74 -23.05
C PRO A 224 5.01 -8.88 -23.69
N ILE A 225 6.01 -8.60 -24.54
CA ILE A 225 6.72 -9.62 -25.30
C ILE A 225 7.88 -10.21 -24.47
N ARG A 226 7.83 -11.53 -24.19
CA ARG A 226 8.85 -12.24 -23.37
C ARG A 226 10.28 -12.07 -23.87
N GLY A 227 10.48 -11.97 -25.19
CA GLY A 227 11.79 -11.76 -25.81
C GLY A 227 12.34 -10.35 -25.56
N MET A 228 11.56 -9.32 -25.87
CA MET A 228 11.97 -7.92 -25.68
C MET A 228 12.19 -7.59 -24.21
N ARG A 229 11.34 -8.13 -23.32
CA ARG A 229 11.52 -7.97 -21.87
C ARG A 229 12.88 -8.45 -21.37
N ARG A 230 13.39 -9.58 -21.89
CA ARG A 230 14.72 -10.09 -21.52
C ARG A 230 15.84 -9.17 -22.00
N ILE A 231 15.70 -8.60 -23.20
CA ILE A 231 16.64 -7.64 -23.76
C ILE A 231 16.65 -6.35 -22.92
N CYS A 232 15.48 -5.82 -22.56
CA CYS A 232 15.36 -4.64 -21.70
C CYS A 232 15.94 -4.88 -20.29
N ILE A 233 15.72 -6.07 -19.71
CA ILE A 233 16.33 -6.43 -18.41
C ILE A 233 17.86 -6.52 -18.55
N ALA A 234 18.37 -7.17 -19.58
CA ALA A 234 19.81 -7.26 -19.83
C ALA A 234 20.43 -5.87 -20.03
N ALA A 235 19.80 -5.01 -20.83
CA ALA A 235 20.21 -3.64 -21.07
C ALA A 235 20.20 -2.80 -19.77
N ALA A 236 19.17 -2.96 -18.92
CA ALA A 236 19.11 -2.30 -17.62
C ALA A 236 20.26 -2.73 -16.70
N VAL A 237 20.54 -4.03 -16.61
CA VAL A 237 21.65 -4.57 -15.81
C VAL A 237 23.00 -4.07 -16.33
N VAL A 238 23.21 -4.07 -17.64
CA VAL A 238 24.45 -3.58 -18.26
C VAL A 238 24.62 -2.08 -18.05
N CYS A 239 23.59 -1.27 -18.32
CA CYS A 239 23.67 0.18 -18.13
C CYS A 239 23.89 0.55 -16.66
N PHE A 240 23.21 -0.14 -15.73
CA PHE A 240 23.37 0.08 -14.30
C PHE A 240 24.76 -0.38 -13.81
N GLY A 241 25.25 -1.53 -14.29
CA GLY A 241 26.59 -2.01 -14.00
C GLY A 241 27.69 -1.06 -14.51
N LEU A 242 27.53 -0.53 -15.72
CA LEU A 242 28.43 0.49 -16.27
C LEU A 242 28.36 1.80 -15.49
N LEU A 243 27.18 2.17 -14.99
CA LEU A 243 26.99 3.38 -14.18
C LEU A 243 27.70 3.28 -12.82
N ILE A 244 27.75 2.09 -12.22
CA ILE A 244 28.57 1.82 -11.03
C ILE A 244 30.06 1.79 -11.40
N ALA A 245 30.44 1.09 -12.47
CA ALA A 245 31.83 0.92 -12.87
C ALA A 245 32.53 2.24 -13.28
N THR A 246 31.79 3.17 -13.86
CA THR A 246 32.27 4.51 -14.24
C THR A 246 32.30 5.51 -13.07
N GLY A 247 31.92 5.08 -11.86
CA GLY A 247 31.83 5.95 -10.69
C GLY A 247 30.63 6.91 -10.70
N GLY A 248 29.66 6.69 -11.60
CA GLY A 248 28.40 7.44 -11.68
C GLY A 248 27.51 7.26 -10.45
N MET A 249 27.50 6.04 -9.89
CA MET A 249 26.88 5.72 -8.61
C MET A 249 27.89 5.04 -7.71
N ALA A 250 27.93 5.47 -6.45
CA ALA A 250 28.68 4.82 -5.39
C ALA A 250 27.71 4.25 -4.36
N VAL A 251 28.03 3.05 -3.87
CA VAL A 251 27.33 2.48 -2.71
C VAL A 251 27.93 3.10 -1.46
N ASP A 252 27.15 3.91 -0.77
CA ASP A 252 27.53 4.52 0.50
C ASP A 252 27.19 3.54 1.63
N PHE A 253 28.23 3.00 2.26
CA PHE A 253 28.10 2.05 3.36
C PHE A 253 28.03 2.79 4.69
N PRO A 254 27.09 2.42 5.58
CA PRO A 254 26.98 3.07 6.87
C PRO A 254 28.18 2.69 7.75
N VAL A 255 28.78 3.70 8.37
CA VAL A 255 29.90 3.57 9.30
C VAL A 255 29.44 4.01 10.69
N ALA A 256 29.55 3.11 11.67
CA ALA A 256 29.18 3.39 13.05
C ALA A 256 30.30 4.13 13.78
N ASN A 257 30.03 5.34 14.28
CA ASN A 257 30.85 5.98 15.30
C ASN A 257 30.23 5.76 16.69
N LYS A 258 30.99 6.09 17.75
CA LYS A 258 30.60 5.88 19.16
C LYS A 258 29.23 6.48 19.53
N PHE A 259 28.80 7.54 18.85
CA PHE A 259 27.57 8.29 19.17
C PHE A 259 26.49 8.25 18.08
N LYS A 260 26.87 8.06 16.80
CA LYS A 260 25.97 8.10 15.65
C LYS A 260 26.55 7.28 14.50
N ALA A 261 25.71 6.66 13.69
CA ALA A 261 26.13 6.12 12.40
C ALA A 261 26.01 7.18 11.28
N SER A 262 27.02 7.27 10.42
CA SER A 262 27.09 8.16 9.27
C SER A 262 27.17 7.36 7.98
N GLY A 263 26.60 7.89 6.90
CA GLY A 263 26.50 7.19 5.62
C GLY A 263 25.33 6.21 5.57
N GLY A 264 25.01 5.76 4.36
CA GLY A 264 23.83 4.93 4.13
C GLY A 264 22.52 5.70 4.24
N THR A 265 21.41 4.97 4.28
CA THR A 265 20.10 5.50 4.67
C THR A 265 19.68 4.89 5.99
N SER A 266 19.10 5.72 6.87
CA SER A 266 18.65 5.30 8.19
C SER A 266 17.16 5.02 8.19
N ILE A 267 16.80 3.92 8.82
CA ILE A 267 15.44 3.54 9.21
C ILE A 267 15.33 3.83 10.70
N SER A 268 14.46 4.75 11.09
CA SER A 268 14.22 5.06 12.49
C SER A 268 13.74 3.81 13.27
N PRO A 269 13.97 3.73 14.58
CA PRO A 269 13.49 2.62 15.38
C PRO A 269 11.96 2.52 15.37
N GLU A 270 11.26 3.66 15.31
CA GLU A 270 9.81 3.74 15.20
C GLU A 270 9.33 3.15 13.85
N MET A 271 9.98 3.51 12.74
CA MET A 271 9.67 2.96 11.42
C MET A 271 9.97 1.46 11.35
N ALA A 272 11.09 1.01 11.92
CA ALA A 272 11.45 -0.41 11.94
C ALA A 272 10.39 -1.24 12.68
N ALA A 273 9.96 -0.78 13.86
CA ALA A 273 8.94 -1.46 14.65
C ALA A 273 7.58 -1.47 13.94
N LEU A 274 7.18 -0.33 13.36
CA LEU A 274 5.95 -0.23 12.58
C LEU A 274 5.97 -1.16 11.37
N LEU A 275 7.06 -1.15 10.61
CA LEU A 275 7.23 -2.01 9.44
C LEU A 275 7.17 -3.48 9.82
N LEU A 276 7.88 -3.92 10.86
CA LEU A 276 7.85 -5.31 11.33
C LEU A 276 6.46 -5.75 11.77
N ALA A 277 5.78 -4.93 12.58
CA ALA A 277 4.43 -5.23 13.07
C ALA A 277 3.44 -5.38 11.91
N VAL A 278 3.42 -4.41 11.00
CA VAL A 278 2.50 -4.40 9.86
C VAL A 278 2.82 -5.52 8.88
N VAL A 279 4.10 -5.83 8.63
CA VAL A 279 4.54 -6.91 7.74
C VAL A 279 4.12 -8.26 8.28
N VAL A 280 4.43 -8.56 9.55
CA VAL A 280 4.11 -9.85 10.17
C VAL A 280 2.60 -10.05 10.24
N ASN A 281 1.87 -9.03 10.70
CA ASN A 281 0.42 -9.08 10.76
C ASN A 281 -0.19 -9.31 9.38
N SER A 282 0.16 -8.49 8.38
CA SER A 282 -0.41 -8.60 7.04
C SER A 282 -0.01 -9.90 6.33
N ALA A 283 1.22 -10.41 6.57
CA ALA A 283 1.67 -11.69 6.02
C ALA A 283 0.78 -12.84 6.50
N SER A 284 0.31 -12.82 7.74
CA SER A 284 -0.58 -13.86 8.28
C SER A 284 -1.95 -13.88 7.57
N PHE A 285 -2.52 -12.71 7.26
CA PHE A 285 -3.77 -12.61 6.50
C PHE A 285 -3.56 -13.00 5.03
N ILE A 286 -2.45 -12.57 4.41
CA ILE A 286 -2.08 -12.99 3.05
C ILE A 286 -1.91 -14.50 2.96
N ALA A 287 -1.30 -15.13 3.98
CA ALA A 287 -1.12 -16.57 4.03
C ALA A 287 -2.46 -17.33 4.00
N GLU A 288 -3.47 -16.84 4.72
CA GLU A 288 -4.83 -17.41 4.69
C GLU A 288 -5.54 -17.17 3.36
N ILE A 289 -5.37 -16.00 2.75
CA ILE A 289 -5.91 -15.72 1.41
C ILE A 289 -5.31 -16.70 0.40
N VAL A 290 -3.99 -16.91 0.42
CA VAL A 290 -3.29 -17.82 -0.49
C VAL A 290 -3.73 -19.26 -0.26
N ARG A 291 -3.75 -19.72 1.00
CA ARG A 291 -4.19 -21.07 1.34
C ARG A 291 -5.64 -21.30 0.91
N GLY A 292 -6.54 -20.39 1.29
CA GLY A 292 -7.96 -20.46 0.95
C GLY A 292 -8.22 -20.44 -0.56
N ALA A 293 -7.41 -19.70 -1.32
CA ALA A 293 -7.48 -19.71 -2.77
C ALA A 293 -7.03 -21.05 -3.38
N ILE A 294 -6.01 -21.70 -2.82
CA ILE A 294 -5.57 -23.03 -3.28
C ILE A 294 -6.62 -24.10 -2.95
N ASP A 295 -7.19 -24.05 -1.74
CA ASP A 295 -8.23 -24.99 -1.29
C ASP A 295 -9.55 -24.82 -2.07
N ALA A 296 -9.80 -23.64 -2.64
CA ALA A 296 -10.97 -23.37 -3.48
C ALA A 296 -10.90 -24.02 -4.87
N LEU A 297 -9.73 -24.49 -5.32
CA LEU A 297 -9.61 -25.16 -6.62
C LEU A 297 -10.24 -26.57 -6.57
N PRO A 298 -10.91 -27.02 -7.65
CA PRO A 298 -11.48 -28.36 -7.71
C PRO A 298 -10.41 -29.45 -7.52
N LYS A 299 -10.68 -30.40 -6.61
CA LYS A 299 -9.80 -31.56 -6.38
C LYS A 299 -9.56 -32.39 -7.65
N ALA A 300 -10.53 -32.42 -8.56
CA ALA A 300 -10.42 -33.09 -9.85
C ALA A 300 -9.21 -32.63 -10.69
N GLN A 301 -8.75 -31.38 -10.56
CA GLN A 301 -7.55 -30.93 -11.26
C GLN A 301 -6.27 -31.59 -10.72
N TRP A 302 -6.21 -31.79 -9.40
CA TRP A 302 -5.10 -32.49 -8.76
C TRP A 302 -5.08 -33.98 -9.13
N GLU A 303 -6.26 -34.61 -9.15
CA GLU A 303 -6.44 -36.00 -9.54
C GLU A 303 -6.09 -36.22 -11.03
N ALA A 304 -6.57 -35.34 -11.92
CA ALA A 304 -6.26 -35.41 -13.36
C ALA A 304 -4.76 -35.23 -13.64
N ALA A 305 -4.10 -34.29 -12.94
CA ALA A 305 -2.65 -34.12 -13.06
C ALA A 305 -1.89 -35.37 -12.58
N GLY A 306 -2.37 -36.02 -11.52
CA GLY A 306 -1.85 -37.31 -11.05
C GLY A 306 -2.03 -38.43 -12.08
N SER A 307 -3.19 -38.50 -12.75
CA SER A 307 -3.46 -39.46 -13.83
C SER A 307 -2.57 -39.26 -15.06
N LEU A 308 -2.13 -38.03 -15.32
CA LEU A 308 -1.16 -37.68 -16.37
C LEU A 308 0.31 -37.86 -15.93
N SER A 309 0.54 -38.44 -14.73
CA SER A 309 1.88 -38.65 -14.16
C SER A 309 2.69 -37.35 -14.00
N LEU A 310 2.03 -36.19 -13.85
CA LEU A 310 2.71 -34.94 -13.58
C LEU A 310 3.27 -34.94 -12.16
N SER A 311 4.49 -34.41 -12.01
CA SER A 311 5.08 -34.27 -10.68
C SER A 311 4.32 -33.22 -9.88
N ARG A 312 4.32 -33.32 -8.54
CA ARG A 312 3.66 -32.33 -7.67
C ARG A 312 4.18 -30.91 -7.89
N ARG A 313 5.43 -30.75 -8.35
CA ARG A 313 6.02 -29.45 -8.69
C ARG A 313 5.42 -28.90 -9.98
N ASP A 314 5.29 -29.73 -11.01
CA ASP A 314 4.73 -29.33 -12.30
C ASP A 314 3.24 -29.00 -12.16
N THR A 315 2.49 -29.84 -11.43
CA THR A 315 1.08 -29.55 -11.09
C THR A 315 0.92 -28.22 -10.39
N VAL A 316 1.78 -27.91 -9.42
CA VAL A 316 1.73 -26.63 -8.70
C VAL A 316 2.08 -25.46 -9.63
N ASN A 317 3.18 -25.54 -10.37
CA ASN A 317 3.69 -24.41 -11.16
C ASN A 317 2.86 -24.14 -12.42
N ASP A 318 2.42 -25.18 -13.12
CA ASP A 318 1.82 -25.06 -14.44
C ASP A 318 0.28 -25.02 -14.40
N ILE A 319 -0.34 -25.64 -13.39
CA ILE A 319 -1.79 -25.75 -13.29
C ILE A 319 -2.33 -24.89 -12.15
N VAL A 320 -1.86 -25.10 -10.93
CA VAL A 320 -2.47 -24.51 -9.72
C VAL A 320 -2.10 -23.04 -9.55
N LEU A 321 -0.81 -22.70 -9.55
CA LEU A 321 -0.30 -21.35 -9.29
C LEU A 321 -0.89 -20.29 -10.24
N PRO A 322 -1.00 -20.53 -11.57
CA PRO A 322 -1.58 -19.55 -12.50
C PRO A 322 -3.07 -19.27 -12.23
N GLN A 323 -3.82 -20.27 -11.77
CA GLN A 323 -5.24 -20.13 -11.41
C GLN A 323 -5.40 -19.42 -10.06
N VAL A 324 -4.64 -19.85 -9.06
CA VAL A 324 -4.64 -19.28 -7.70
C VAL A 324 -4.31 -17.79 -7.74
N PHE A 325 -3.34 -17.38 -8.56
CA PHE A 325 -2.99 -15.97 -8.71
C PHE A 325 -4.18 -15.09 -9.11
N ARG A 326 -5.09 -15.59 -9.95
CA ARG A 326 -6.30 -14.87 -10.36
C ARG A 326 -7.32 -14.77 -9.22
N VAL A 327 -7.40 -15.80 -8.38
CA VAL A 327 -8.33 -15.87 -7.24
C VAL A 327 -7.88 -14.95 -6.09
N VAL A 328 -6.57 -14.88 -5.81
CA VAL A 328 -6.05 -14.08 -4.68
C VAL A 328 -6.02 -12.57 -4.95
N LEU A 329 -5.91 -12.15 -6.21
CA LEU A 329 -5.62 -10.75 -6.56
C LEU A 329 -6.66 -9.74 -6.02
N PRO A 330 -7.98 -9.98 -6.09
CA PRO A 330 -8.96 -9.06 -5.50
C PRO A 330 -8.81 -8.95 -3.98
N SER A 331 -8.56 -10.09 -3.31
CA SER A 331 -8.38 -10.14 -1.86
C SER A 331 -7.10 -9.44 -1.40
N PHE A 332 -6.02 -9.53 -2.19
CA PHE A 332 -4.79 -8.77 -1.95
C PHE A 332 -5.04 -7.26 -1.99
N GLY A 333 -5.86 -6.77 -2.91
CA GLY A 333 -6.21 -5.35 -2.96
C GLY A 333 -6.86 -4.84 -1.66
N ASN A 334 -7.82 -5.59 -1.13
CA ASN A 334 -8.43 -5.26 0.17
C ASN A 334 -7.41 -5.30 1.31
N GLN A 335 -6.51 -6.28 1.31
CA GLN A 335 -5.47 -6.37 2.32
C GLN A 335 -4.47 -5.21 2.24
N TYR A 336 -4.10 -4.76 1.05
CA TYR A 336 -3.19 -3.61 0.86
C TYR A 336 -3.82 -2.29 1.31
N ILE A 337 -5.12 -2.10 1.09
CA ILE A 337 -5.86 -0.94 1.60
C ILE A 337 -5.89 -0.95 3.13
N SER A 338 -6.19 -2.11 3.73
CA SER A 338 -6.19 -2.29 5.19
C SER A 338 -4.81 -2.02 5.80
N LEU A 339 -3.77 -2.61 5.21
CA LEU A 339 -2.37 -2.42 5.59
C LEU A 339 -1.97 -0.94 5.55
N THR A 340 -2.36 -0.22 4.50
CA THR A 340 -2.06 1.22 4.36
C THR A 340 -2.75 2.04 5.45
N LYS A 341 -4.00 1.72 5.82
CA LYS A 341 -4.68 2.40 6.93
C LYS A 341 -4.04 2.07 8.28
N ASN A 342 -3.54 0.84 8.44
CA ASN A 342 -2.91 0.39 9.66
C ASN A 342 -1.56 1.07 9.94
N THR A 343 -0.92 1.73 8.97
CA THR A 343 0.29 2.53 9.25
C THR A 343 0.01 3.67 10.22
N ALA A 344 -1.23 4.15 10.31
CA ALA A 344 -1.67 5.17 11.27
C ALA A 344 -1.50 4.75 12.74
N LEU A 345 -1.41 3.44 13.02
CA LEU A 345 -1.09 2.96 14.37
C LEU A 345 0.33 3.34 14.81
N GLY A 346 1.18 3.78 13.88
CA GLY A 346 2.51 4.34 14.17
C GLY A 346 2.50 5.46 15.20
N ILE A 347 1.38 6.16 15.38
CA ILE A 347 1.20 7.14 16.46
C ILE A 347 1.51 6.56 17.86
N ALA A 348 1.29 5.27 18.08
CA ALA A 348 1.55 4.62 19.37
C ALA A 348 3.02 4.51 19.74
N VAL A 349 3.92 4.54 18.74
CA VAL A 349 5.37 4.52 18.92
C VAL A 349 6.02 5.85 18.55
N GLY A 350 5.21 6.85 18.16
CA GLY A 350 5.70 8.18 17.76
C GLY A 350 6.29 8.23 16.35
N TYR A 351 5.97 7.28 15.47
CA TYR A 351 6.40 7.36 14.07
C TYR A 351 5.68 8.53 13.37
N PRO A 352 6.39 9.45 12.69
CA PRO A 352 5.80 10.64 12.08
C PRO A 352 5.12 10.34 10.73
N ASP A 353 4.08 9.50 10.75
CA ASP A 353 3.20 9.32 9.62
C ASP A 353 2.19 10.48 9.51
N LEU A 354 1.35 10.45 8.47
CA LEU A 354 0.30 11.44 8.27
C LEU A 354 -0.60 11.63 9.50
N PHE A 355 -0.96 10.55 10.20
CA PHE A 355 -1.87 10.64 11.35
C PHE A 355 -1.19 11.24 12.59
N ASN A 356 0.07 10.89 12.85
CA ASN A 356 0.85 11.49 13.93
C ASN A 356 1.11 12.99 13.70
N ILE A 357 1.50 13.39 12.49
CA ILE A 357 1.74 14.80 12.13
C ILE A 357 0.46 15.61 12.27
N TYR A 358 -0.68 15.07 11.82
CA TYR A 358 -1.99 15.67 12.08
C TYR A 358 -2.24 15.90 13.58
N GLY A 359 -1.97 14.90 14.42
CA GLY A 359 -2.15 15.03 15.88
C GLY A 359 -1.36 16.21 16.45
N THR A 360 -0.12 16.40 15.99
CA THR A 360 0.73 17.54 16.38
C THR A 360 0.13 18.87 15.92
N ILE A 361 -0.25 18.97 14.64
CA ILE A 361 -0.85 20.19 14.06
C ILE A 361 -2.17 20.54 14.74
N ALA A 362 -3.03 19.55 14.99
CA ALA A 362 -4.31 19.74 15.66
C ALA A 362 -4.14 20.29 17.08
N ASN A 363 -3.16 19.76 17.83
CA ASN A 363 -2.86 20.21 19.19
C ASN A 363 -2.25 21.61 19.23
N GLN A 364 -1.46 22.00 18.23
CA GLN A 364 -0.80 23.32 18.20
C GLN A 364 -1.68 24.43 17.63
N THR A 365 -2.45 24.14 16.57
CA THR A 365 -3.21 25.15 15.82
C THR A 365 -4.67 25.25 16.24
N GLY A 366 -5.21 24.23 16.92
CA GLY A 366 -6.63 24.14 17.25
C GLY A 366 -7.55 23.82 16.05
N HIS A 367 -7.02 23.73 14.82
CA HIS A 367 -7.75 23.40 13.59
C HIS A 367 -7.90 21.89 13.39
N SER A 368 -8.46 21.21 14.41
CA SER A 368 -8.56 19.74 14.43
C SER A 368 -9.51 19.19 13.36
N LEU A 369 -10.56 19.92 12.99
CA LEU A 369 -11.59 19.47 12.06
C LEU A 369 -11.09 19.54 10.60
N GLU A 370 -10.45 20.65 10.23
CA GLU A 370 -9.82 20.85 8.93
C GLU A 370 -8.68 19.86 8.73
N GLY A 371 -7.85 19.67 9.76
CA GLY A 371 -6.77 18.69 9.73
C GLY A 371 -7.27 17.26 9.50
N ILE A 372 -8.31 16.81 10.22
CA ILE A 372 -8.82 15.44 10.04
C ILE A 372 -9.45 15.24 8.66
N ILE A 373 -10.08 16.27 8.08
CA ILE A 373 -10.61 16.21 6.70
C ILE A 373 -9.46 15.97 5.72
N ILE A 374 -8.32 16.66 5.86
CA ILE A 374 -7.14 16.47 5.00
C ILE A 374 -6.61 15.04 5.13
N VAL A 375 -6.51 14.52 6.36
CA VAL A 375 -6.08 13.14 6.63
C VAL A 375 -7.02 12.12 5.99
N MET A 376 -8.33 12.27 6.19
CA MET A 376 -9.35 11.38 5.63
C MET A 376 -9.33 11.40 4.09
N ALA A 377 -9.25 12.58 3.49
CA ALA A 377 -9.13 12.73 2.04
C ALA A 377 -7.87 12.06 1.50
N SER A 378 -6.74 12.22 2.18
CA SER A 378 -5.46 11.61 1.79
C SER A 378 -5.53 10.08 1.85
N TYR A 379 -6.02 9.49 2.94
CA TYR A 379 -6.20 8.04 3.06
C TYR A 379 -7.21 7.48 2.05
N LEU A 380 -8.24 8.26 1.70
CA LEU A 380 -9.19 7.89 0.65
C LEU A 380 -8.52 7.87 -0.73
N ILE A 381 -7.75 8.91 -1.08
CA ILE A 381 -7.01 8.99 -2.34
C ILE A 381 -6.02 7.83 -2.44
N LEU A 382 -5.26 7.55 -1.38
CA LEU A 382 -4.36 6.38 -1.33
C LEU A 382 -5.12 5.06 -1.55
N SER A 383 -6.29 4.91 -0.92
CA SER A 383 -7.14 3.72 -1.10
C SER A 383 -7.61 3.58 -2.55
N TRP A 384 -7.98 4.67 -3.21
CA TRP A 384 -8.36 4.68 -4.63
C TRP A 384 -7.20 4.39 -5.56
N ILE A 385 -6.00 4.89 -5.29
CA ILE A 385 -4.79 4.57 -6.05
C ILE A 385 -4.51 3.06 -5.99
N ILE A 386 -4.52 2.47 -4.79
CA ILE A 386 -4.32 1.03 -4.60
C ILE A 386 -5.41 0.23 -5.32
N SER A 387 -6.67 0.61 -5.13
CA SER A 387 -7.81 -0.05 -5.80
C SER A 387 -7.69 -0.01 -7.32
N SER A 388 -7.28 1.13 -7.87
CA SER A 388 -7.09 1.34 -9.31
C SER A 388 -5.94 0.48 -9.84
N ALA A 389 -4.83 0.40 -9.12
CA ALA A 389 -3.68 -0.44 -9.49
C ALA A 389 -4.05 -1.94 -9.53
N VAL A 390 -4.80 -2.41 -8.53
CA VAL A 390 -5.29 -3.80 -8.46
C VAL A 390 -6.29 -4.07 -9.59
N TYR A 391 -7.23 -3.16 -9.84
CA TYR A 391 -8.20 -3.27 -10.92
C TYR A 391 -7.51 -3.33 -12.29
N TRP A 392 -6.54 -2.45 -12.55
CA TRP A 392 -5.76 -2.45 -13.79
C TRP A 392 -5.03 -3.77 -14.01
N THR A 393 -4.39 -4.29 -12.96
CA THR A 393 -3.70 -5.59 -12.98
C THR A 393 -4.68 -6.73 -13.28
N ASN A 394 -5.83 -6.76 -12.62
CA ASN A 394 -6.88 -7.75 -12.84
C ASN A 394 -7.40 -7.73 -14.28
N ARG A 395 -7.66 -6.54 -14.83
CA ARG A 395 -8.13 -6.37 -16.22
C ARG A 395 -7.10 -6.85 -17.24
N ARG A 396 -5.80 -6.62 -16.99
CA ARG A 396 -4.72 -7.10 -17.88
C ARG A 396 -4.64 -8.63 -17.90
N LEU A 397 -4.81 -9.28 -16.75
CA LEU A 397 -4.74 -10.74 -16.63
C LEU A 397 -5.95 -11.44 -17.26
N ASN A 398 -7.15 -10.89 -17.07
CA ASN A 398 -8.37 -11.44 -17.68
C ASN A 398 -8.42 -11.28 -19.21
N ARG A 399 -7.58 -10.41 -19.80
CA ARG A 399 -7.44 -10.31 -21.27
C ARG A 399 -6.53 -11.40 -21.86
N MET A 400 -5.65 -12.01 -21.05
CA MET A 400 -4.71 -13.05 -21.49
C MET A 400 -5.27 -14.47 -21.39
N GLY A 401 -6.38 -14.67 -20.67
CA GLY A 401 -7.19 -15.88 -20.75
C GLY A 401 -8.48 -15.54 -21.47
N VAL A 402 -8.61 -15.99 -22.71
CA VAL A 402 -9.74 -15.88 -23.66
C VAL A 402 -11.09 -15.58 -23.00
N SER A 403 -11.82 -14.67 -23.67
CA SER A 403 -13.26 -14.40 -23.54
C SER A 403 -14.06 -15.52 -22.87
N ARG A 404 -14.88 -15.13 -21.90
CA ARG A 404 -16.01 -15.92 -21.43
C ARG A 404 -16.78 -16.57 -22.57
#